data_AF-M1CS55-F1
#
_entry.id   AF-M1CS55-F1
#
_cell.length_a   1.000
_cell.length_b   1.000
_cell.length_c   1.000
_cell.angle_alpha   90.00
_cell.angle_beta   90.00
_cell.angle_gamma   90.00
#
_symmetry.space_group_name_H-M   'P 1'
#
loop_
_entity.id
_entity.type
_entity.pdbx_description
1 polymer ?
#
loop_
_entity_poly.entity_id
_entity_poly.type
_entity_poly.pdbx_seq_one_letter_code
_entity_poly.pdbx_strand_id
1 'polypeptide(L)'
;MVGRKTNLKVLISKLWEVGATIVKTTEFVQGQTCRWGLAWSFLPASKKIVPSHVAEKNNMSFMLEGLQRHQSAFDVLQSVESYFRNMGASSKLDSASFKVDVRSICSSL
;
A
#
# COMPACT_ATOMS: atom_id res chain seq x y z
N MET A 1 -10.01 6.94 17.91
CA MET A 1 -9.23 7.84 18.81
C MET A 1 -9.85 7.82 20.20
N VAL A 2 -9.03 7.90 21.24
CA VAL A 2 -9.45 7.83 22.64
C VAL A 2 -8.93 9.08 23.36
N GLY A 3 -9.81 9.77 24.11
CA GLY A 3 -9.47 11.03 24.79
C GLY A 3 -9.02 10.88 26.24
N ARG A 4 -9.20 9.71 26.87
CA ARG A 4 -8.78 9.43 28.25
C ARG A 4 -7.93 8.18 28.30
N LYS A 5 -6.76 8.26 28.95
CA LYS A 5 -5.82 7.13 29.08
C LYS A 5 -6.41 5.94 29.84
N THR A 6 -7.31 6.18 30.79
CA THR A 6 -8.03 5.12 31.51
C THR A 6 -8.96 4.32 30.59
N ASN A 7 -9.72 5.00 29.72
CA ASN A 7 -10.58 4.35 28.73
C ASN A 7 -9.77 3.51 27.75
N LEU A 8 -8.57 3.97 27.37
CA LEU A 8 -7.67 3.21 26.49
C LEU A 8 -7.32 1.85 27.12
N LYS A 9 -6.97 1.83 28.41
CA LYS A 9 -6.65 0.58 29.12
C LYS A 9 -7.84 -0.39 29.14
N VAL A 10 -9.03 0.12 29.47
CA VAL A 10 -10.27 -0.69 29.50
C VAL A 10 -10.58 -1.27 28.12
N LEU A 11 -10.43 -0.47 27.05
CA LEU A 11 -10.66 -0.93 25.68
C LEU A 11 -9.66 -1.99 25.25
N ILE A 12 -8.37 -1.84 25.60
CA ILE A 12 -7.35 -2.85 25.32
C ILE A 12 -7.69 -4.17 26.00
N SER A 13 -8.05 -4.15 27.29
CA SER A 13 -8.46 -5.37 28.02
C SER A 13 -9.65 -6.05 27.35
N LYS A 14 -10.69 -5.29 27.00
CA LYS A 14 -11.87 -5.82 26.28
C LYS A 14 -11.51 -6.42 24.92
N LEU A 15 -10.58 -5.80 24.18
CA LEU A 15 -10.15 -6.33 22.88
C LEU A 15 -9.47 -7.69 23.01
N TRP A 16 -8.65 -7.89 24.04
CA TRP A 16 -8.07 -9.20 24.34
C TRP A 16 -9.13 -10.21 24.78
N GLU A 17 -10.10 -9.80 25.60
CA GLU A 17 -11.23 -10.65 26.02
C GLU A 17 -12.06 -11.16 24.84
N VAL A 18 -12.30 -10.32 23.83
CA VAL A 18 -13.06 -10.71 22.62
C VAL A 18 -12.20 -11.41 21.56
N GLY A 19 -10.93 -11.71 21.86
CA GLY A 19 -10.07 -12.53 21.00
C GLY A 19 -9.31 -11.75 19.92
N ALA A 20 -9.15 -10.44 20.05
CA ALA A 20 -8.21 -9.72 19.19
C ALA A 20 -6.80 -10.30 19.37
N THR A 21 -6.11 -10.54 18.27
CA THR A 21 -4.78 -11.16 18.25
C THR A 21 -3.67 -10.12 18.13
N ILE A 22 -4.01 -8.94 17.59
CA ILE A 22 -3.11 -7.80 17.43
C ILE A 22 -3.82 -6.57 17.99
N VAL A 23 -3.16 -5.88 18.92
CA VAL A 23 -3.59 -4.58 19.43
C VAL A 23 -2.40 -3.61 19.38
N LYS A 24 -2.59 -2.46 18.75
CA LYS A 24 -1.59 -1.39 18.60
C LYS A 24 -2.14 -0.07 19.10
N THR A 25 -1.28 0.70 19.75
CA THR A 25 -1.61 2.03 20.25
C THR A 25 -0.61 3.04 19.74
N THR A 26 -1.06 4.28 19.55
CA THR A 26 -0.19 5.42 19.30
C THR A 26 -0.68 6.63 20.08
N GLU A 27 0.16 7.62 20.27
CA GLU A 27 -0.17 8.86 20.97
C GLU A 27 -0.09 10.05 20.00
N PHE A 28 -1.09 10.91 20.06
CA PHE A 28 -1.17 12.16 19.33
C PHE A 28 -1.10 13.29 20.36
N VAL A 29 -0.04 14.10 20.30
CA VAL A 29 0.18 15.24 21.20
C VAL A 29 0.10 16.53 20.40
N GLN A 30 -0.78 17.44 20.83
CA GLN A 30 -0.91 18.78 20.26
C GLN A 30 -1.06 19.80 21.40
N GLY A 31 0.02 20.52 21.68
CA GLY A 31 0.07 21.42 22.84
C GLY A 31 -0.21 20.67 24.14
N GLN A 32 -1.21 21.10 24.90
CA GLN A 32 -1.65 20.44 26.14
C GLN A 32 -2.65 19.29 25.89
N THR A 33 -3.08 19.07 24.65
CA THR A 33 -4.05 18.02 24.33
C THR A 33 -3.31 16.75 23.94
N CYS A 34 -3.51 15.68 24.71
CA CYS A 34 -3.07 14.34 24.36
C CYS A 34 -4.27 13.46 24.01
N ARG A 35 -4.14 12.68 22.93
CA ARG A 35 -5.13 11.67 22.51
C ARG A 35 -4.40 10.40 22.11
N TRP A 36 -5.12 9.28 22.13
CA TRP A 36 -4.54 7.97 21.78
C TRP A 36 -5.24 7.36 20.57
N GLY A 37 -4.46 6.89 19.61
CA GLY A 37 -4.92 5.97 18.58
C GLY A 37 -4.94 4.54 19.11
N LEU A 38 -5.96 3.78 18.76
CA LEU A 38 -6.11 2.36 19.08
C LEU A 38 -6.53 1.65 17.79
N ALA A 39 -5.76 0.63 17.39
CA ALA A 39 -6.04 -0.21 16.23
C ALA A 39 -5.91 -1.68 16.64
N TRP A 40 -6.75 -2.55 16.08
CA TRP A 40 -6.74 -3.98 16.39
C TRP A 40 -7.04 -4.84 15.16
N SER A 41 -6.68 -6.11 15.24
CA SER A 41 -6.99 -7.13 14.24
C SER A 41 -7.19 -8.49 14.92
N PHE A 42 -8.01 -9.33 14.29
CA PHE A 42 -8.22 -10.74 14.66
C PHE A 42 -7.38 -11.70 13.80
N LEU A 43 -6.53 -11.16 12.90
CA LEU A 43 -5.65 -11.98 12.07
C LEU A 43 -4.63 -12.73 12.95
N PRO A 44 -4.39 -14.03 12.72
CA PRO A 44 -3.41 -14.80 13.51
C PRO A 44 -2.07 -14.06 13.56
N ALA A 45 -1.43 -13.98 14.72
CA ALA A 45 -0.15 -13.28 14.87
C ALA A 45 0.97 -13.88 13.98
N SER A 46 0.77 -15.09 13.44
CA SER A 46 1.60 -15.75 12.43
C SER A 46 1.44 -15.14 11.03
N LYS A 47 0.28 -14.58 10.70
CA LYS A 47 0.14 -13.57 9.64
C LYS A 47 0.58 -12.22 10.22
N LYS A 48 1.85 -12.15 10.65
CA LYS A 48 2.57 -10.91 10.35
C LYS A 48 2.26 -10.66 8.87
N ILE A 49 1.94 -9.42 8.53
CA ILE A 49 2.27 -8.95 7.19
C ILE A 49 3.80 -8.98 7.15
N VAL A 50 4.38 -10.18 7.13
CA VAL A 50 5.54 -10.45 6.32
C VAL A 50 5.10 -9.85 5.00
N PRO A 51 5.85 -8.89 4.42
CA PRO A 51 5.68 -8.61 3.02
C PRO A 51 5.76 -9.99 2.38
N SER A 52 4.60 -10.53 1.96
CA SER A 52 4.59 -11.75 1.17
C SER A 52 5.63 -11.50 0.09
N HIS A 53 6.47 -12.49 -0.21
CA HIS A 53 7.55 -12.40 -1.19
C HIS A 53 8.63 -11.34 -0.85
N VAL A 54 9.77 -11.77 -0.30
CA VAL A 54 10.99 -11.95 -1.12
C VAL A 54 10.66 -12.38 -2.56
N ALA A 55 10.03 -11.49 -3.31
CA ALA A 55 10.39 -11.25 -4.68
C ALA A 55 11.31 -10.05 -4.53
N GLU A 56 12.41 -10.00 -5.26
CA GLU A 56 13.05 -8.73 -5.54
C GLU A 56 11.93 -7.78 -5.96
N LYS A 57 11.52 -6.90 -5.05
CA LYS A 57 10.62 -5.82 -5.37
C LYS A 57 11.51 -4.86 -6.13
N ASN A 58 11.75 -5.20 -7.40
CA ASN A 58 12.15 -4.27 -8.42
C ASN A 58 11.05 -3.21 -8.38
N ASN A 59 11.26 -2.20 -7.53
CA ASN A 59 10.43 -1.02 -7.46
C ASN A 59 10.68 -0.34 -8.81
N MET A 60 9.92 -0.76 -9.82
CA MET A 60 10.02 -0.22 -11.17
C MET A 60 9.39 1.16 -11.15
N SER A 61 10.22 2.14 -10.79
CA SER A 61 9.91 3.54 -10.96
C SER A 61 10.44 4.00 -12.30
N PHE A 62 9.59 4.64 -13.09
CA PHE A 62 10.00 5.41 -14.24
C PHE A 62 9.73 6.89 -13.96
N MET A 63 10.65 7.74 -14.38
CA MET A 63 10.43 9.18 -14.35
C MET A 63 9.86 9.60 -15.69
N LEU A 64 8.76 10.32 -15.63
CA LEU A 64 8.14 10.96 -16.75
C LEU A 64 8.86 12.29 -17.04
N GLU A 65 10.01 12.20 -17.71
CA GLU A 65 10.82 13.35 -18.10
C GLU A 65 10.49 13.80 -19.53
N GLY A 66 10.62 15.10 -19.81
CA GLY A 66 10.47 15.62 -21.18
C GLY A 66 9.04 15.77 -21.71
N LEU A 67 8.01 15.59 -20.87
CA LEU A 67 6.62 15.84 -21.26
C LEU A 67 6.42 17.32 -21.66
N GLN A 68 6.11 17.54 -22.93
CA GLN A 68 5.72 18.86 -23.44
C GLN A 68 4.31 19.22 -22.96
N ARG A 69 4.00 20.53 -22.87
CA ARG A 69 2.67 21.04 -22.45
C ARG A 69 1.49 20.53 -23.30
N HIS A 70 1.74 19.85 -24.41
CA HIS A 70 0.75 19.31 -25.34
C HIS A 70 0.58 17.78 -25.26
N GLN A 71 1.15 17.09 -24.27
CA GLN A 71 0.94 15.65 -24.14
C GLN A 71 -0.37 15.36 -23.41
N SER A 72 -1.18 14.49 -24.02
CA SER A 72 -2.43 14.00 -23.48
C SER A 72 -2.19 12.91 -22.44
N ALA A 73 -3.20 12.64 -21.62
CA ALA A 73 -3.16 11.52 -20.68
C ALA A 73 -2.98 10.16 -21.38
N PHE A 74 -3.38 10.07 -22.66
CA PHE A 74 -3.17 8.89 -23.49
C PHE A 74 -1.69 8.69 -23.86
N ASP A 75 -0.98 9.77 -24.19
CA ASP A 75 0.47 9.73 -24.49
C ASP A 75 1.28 9.27 -23.27
N VAL A 76 0.81 9.64 -22.07
CA VAL A 76 1.35 9.13 -20.81
C VAL A 76 1.15 7.63 -20.69
N LEU A 77 -0.08 7.13 -20.90
CA LEU A 77 -0.37 5.70 -20.82
C LEU A 77 0.46 4.88 -21.81
N GLN A 78 0.62 5.36 -23.04
CA GLN A 78 1.42 4.69 -24.06
C GLN A 78 2.91 4.64 -23.68
N SER A 79 3.42 5.70 -23.04
CA SER A 79 4.78 5.75 -22.51
C SER A 79 4.99 4.71 -21.39
N VAL A 80 3.99 4.54 -20.51
CA VAL A 80 4.00 3.51 -19.45
C VAL A 80 4.01 2.10 -20.06
N GLU A 81 3.18 1.84 -21.08
CA GLU A 81 3.11 0.55 -21.75
C GLU A 81 4.45 0.17 -22.41
N SER A 82 5.08 1.13 -23.10
CA SER A 82 6.39 0.97 -23.76
C SER A 82 7.49 0.67 -22.75
N TYR A 83 7.50 1.35 -21.60
CA TYR A 83 8.45 1.09 -20.51
C TYR A 83 8.38 -0.36 -20.03
N PHE A 84 7.18 -0.89 -19.79
CA PHE A 84 7.00 -2.29 -19.39
C PHE A 84 7.42 -3.28 -20.48
N ARG A 85 7.12 -2.97 -21.75
CA ARG A 85 7.51 -3.83 -22.88
C ARG A 85 9.02 -3.90 -23.06
N ASN A 86 9.73 -2.78 -22.92
CA ASN A 86 11.20 -2.73 -22.95
C ASN A 86 11.86 -3.55 -21.83
N MET A 87 11.12 -3.80 -20.75
CA MET A 87 11.56 -4.59 -19.60
C MET A 87 11.18 -6.07 -19.70
N GLY A 88 10.69 -6.50 -20.86
CA GLY A 88 10.31 -7.90 -21.11
C GLY A 88 8.98 -8.31 -20.49
N ALA A 89 8.19 -7.36 -19.99
CA ALA A 89 6.85 -7.65 -19.49
C ALA A 89 5.83 -7.62 -20.64
N SER A 90 4.83 -8.51 -20.58
CA SER A 90 3.67 -8.42 -21.47
C SER A 90 2.71 -7.39 -20.88
N SER A 91 2.57 -6.25 -21.55
CA SER A 91 1.64 -5.18 -21.18
C SER A 91 0.49 -5.10 -22.18
N LYS A 92 -0.71 -4.80 -21.68
CA LYS A 92 -1.89 -4.46 -22.49
C LYS A 92 -2.50 -3.17 -21.99
N LEU A 93 -2.62 -2.19 -22.87
CA LEU A 93 -3.27 -0.91 -22.60
C LEU A 93 -4.79 -0.98 -22.83
N ASP A 94 -5.56 -0.48 -21.88
CA ASP A 94 -6.99 -0.23 -22.01
C ASP A 94 -7.26 1.29 -21.91
N SER A 95 -7.55 1.88 -23.06
CA SER A 95 -7.79 3.32 -23.21
C SER A 95 -9.13 3.76 -22.62
N ALA A 96 -10.12 2.86 -22.57
CA ALA A 96 -11.47 3.19 -22.08
C ALA A 96 -11.50 3.27 -20.55
N SER A 97 -10.73 2.42 -19.86
CA SER A 97 -10.64 2.40 -18.39
C SER A 97 -9.42 3.12 -17.82
N PHE A 98 -8.56 3.70 -18.67
CA PHE A 98 -7.32 4.37 -18.31
C PHE A 98 -6.38 3.47 -17.47
N LYS A 99 -6.15 2.23 -17.95
CA LYS A 99 -5.36 1.20 -17.25
C LYS A 99 -4.33 0.55 -18.16
N VAL A 100 -3.24 0.10 -17.56
CA VAL A 100 -2.24 -0.77 -18.19
C VAL A 100 -2.17 -2.05 -17.38
N ASP A 101 -2.59 -3.15 -17.97
CA ASP A 101 -2.47 -4.48 -17.37
C ASP A 101 -1.09 -5.05 -17.69
N VAL A 102 -0.30 -5.30 -16.64
CA VAL A 102 1.06 -5.85 -16.77
C VAL A 102 1.07 -7.29 -16.27
N ARG A 103 1.51 -8.21 -17.12
CA ARG A 103 1.73 -9.62 -16.77
C ARG A 103 3.22 -9.89 -16.61
N SER A 104 3.57 -10.56 -15.52
CA SER A 104 4.96 -10.86 -15.15
C SER A 104 5.72 -11.64 -16.23
N ILE A 105 7.03 -11.41 -16.27
CA ILE A 105 8.04 -11.99 -17.17
C ILE A 105 7.90 -13.51 -17.24
N CYS A 106 7.78 -14.05 -18.46
CA CYS A 106 8.10 -15.44 -18.73
C CYS A 106 9.61 -15.48 -18.99
N SER A 107 10.41 -15.81 -17.98
CA SER A 107 11.82 -16.15 -18.16
C SER A 107 11.86 -17.47 -18.92
N SER A 108 11.93 -17.39 -20.25
CA SER A 108 12.31 -18.53 -21.08
C SER A 108 13.79 -18.79 -20.80
N LEU A 109 14.09 -20.04 -20.42
CA LEU A 109 15.43 -20.63 -20.25
C LEU A 109 16.43 -20.23 -21.33
#